data_AF-A0A9E1JCG3-F1
#
_entry.id   AF-A0A9E1JCG3-F1
#
_cell.length_a   1.000
_cell.length_b   1.000
_cell.length_c   1.000
_cell.angle_alpha   90.00
_cell.angle_beta   90.00
_cell.angle_gamma   90.00
#
_symmetry.space_group_name_H-M   'P 1'
#
loop_
_entity.id
_entity.type
_entity.pdbx_description
1 polymer ?
#
loop_
_entity_poly.entity_id
_entity_poly.type
_entity_poly.pdbx_seq_one_letter_code
_entity_poly.pdbx_strand_id
1 'polypeptide(L)'
;YIIKELTKMGVQINYITDGDIAGALTGIGDNPKNDIYYSTGGGPEGVIVAAALSCYGGQIQGRLVLDDDEKVRAKKLGIKNFDKKYNIDEIVKGDVIFCASGVTDGDLAKGVENLGNEYKVTTFALHKSQKIIKTVSNIYNK
;
A
#
# COMPACT_ATOMS: atom_id res chain seq x y z
N TYR A 1 -6.04 -18.05 13.72
CA TYR A 1 -5.46 -17.70 15.04
C TYR A 1 -5.57 -16.20 15.32
N ILE A 2 -5.00 -15.33 14.47
CA ILE A 2 -4.97 -13.88 14.73
C ILE A 2 -6.35 -13.22 14.92
N ILE A 3 -7.34 -13.53 14.06
CA ILE A 3 -8.71 -13.00 14.19
C ILE A 3 -9.30 -13.27 15.58
N LYS A 4 -9.16 -14.50 16.07
CA LYS A 4 -9.67 -14.91 17.39
C LYS A 4 -9.05 -14.10 18.52
N GLU A 5 -7.74 -13.84 18.46
CA GLU A 5 -7.06 -13.04 19.48
C GLU A 5 -7.46 -11.56 19.40
N LEU A 6 -7.55 -10.98 18.20
CA LEU A 6 -8.03 -9.61 18.00
C LEU A 6 -9.46 -9.43 18.52
N THR A 7 -10.36 -10.39 18.26
CA THR A 7 -11.73 -10.35 18.78
C THR A 7 -11.78 -10.41 20.30
N LYS A 8 -10.94 -11.25 20.95
CA LYS A 8 -10.86 -11.29 22.43
C LYS A 8 -10.35 -9.98 23.02
N MET A 9 -9.46 -9.29 22.32
CA MET A 9 -8.95 -7.97 22.70
C MET A 9 -9.97 -6.84 22.47
N GLY A 10 -11.15 -7.15 21.88
CA GLY A 10 -12.18 -6.15 21.59
C GLY A 10 -11.83 -5.25 20.40
N VAL A 11 -10.89 -5.65 19.55
CA VAL A 11 -10.52 -4.90 18.34
C VAL A 11 -11.67 -4.95 17.34
N GLN A 12 -12.04 -3.79 16.80
CA GLN A 12 -12.97 -3.70 15.67
C GLN A 12 -12.23 -4.10 14.39
N ILE A 13 -12.70 -5.16 13.73
CA ILE A 13 -12.05 -5.70 12.52
C ILE A 13 -12.81 -5.22 11.29
N ASN A 14 -12.12 -4.47 10.44
CA ASN A 14 -12.59 -4.14 9.09
C ASN A 14 -12.05 -5.18 8.10
N TYR A 15 -12.93 -6.03 7.59
CA TYR A 15 -12.56 -7.08 6.63
C TYR A 15 -12.51 -6.50 5.22
N ILE A 16 -11.36 -6.65 4.56
CA ILE A 16 -11.15 -6.24 3.17
C ILE A 16 -11.05 -7.50 2.31
N THR A 17 -11.81 -7.56 1.21
CA THR A 17 -11.87 -8.74 0.34
C THR A 17 -10.78 -8.76 -0.73
N ASP A 18 -10.35 -7.59 -1.20
CA ASP A 18 -9.28 -7.39 -2.19
C ASP A 18 -8.73 -5.96 -2.08
N GLY A 19 -7.54 -5.72 -2.64
CA GLY A 19 -6.91 -4.41 -2.69
C GLY A 19 -5.99 -4.14 -1.51
N ASP A 20 -4.98 -4.99 -1.30
CA ASP A 20 -4.01 -4.87 -0.19
C ASP A 20 -3.32 -3.50 -0.13
N ILE A 21 -3.06 -2.88 -1.30
CA ILE A 21 -2.46 -1.54 -1.36
C ILE A 21 -3.44 -0.48 -0.83
N ALA A 22 -4.68 -0.49 -1.31
CA ALA A 22 -5.70 0.45 -0.86
C ALA A 22 -6.03 0.24 0.63
N GLY A 23 -6.13 -1.02 1.04
CA GLY A 23 -6.33 -1.44 2.42
C GLY A 23 -5.23 -0.92 3.34
N ALA A 24 -3.97 -1.14 2.99
CA ALA A 24 -2.84 -0.72 3.81
C ALA A 24 -2.73 0.80 3.94
N LEU A 25 -3.12 1.54 2.89
CA LEU A 25 -3.07 3.00 2.89
C LEU A 25 -4.31 3.66 3.51
N THR A 26 -5.27 2.90 4.04
CA THR A 26 -6.36 3.47 4.84
C THR A 26 -5.93 4.00 6.22
N GLY A 27 -4.70 3.65 6.64
CA GLY A 27 -4.09 4.13 7.89
C GLY A 27 -3.30 5.43 7.77
N ILE A 28 -3.35 6.09 6.62
CA ILE A 28 -2.77 7.42 6.40
C ILE A 28 -3.87 8.43 6.05
N GLY A 29 -3.62 9.72 6.29
CA GLY A 29 -4.62 10.78 6.15
C GLY A 29 -4.74 11.63 7.41
N ASP A 30 -5.39 12.79 7.30
CA ASP A 30 -5.75 13.62 8.46
C ASP A 30 -6.81 12.94 9.35
N ASN A 31 -7.61 12.05 8.75
CA ASN A 31 -8.64 11.25 9.42
C ASN A 31 -8.62 9.82 8.85
N PRO A 32 -7.63 9.00 9.26
CA PRO A 32 -7.48 7.64 8.74
C PRO A 32 -8.68 6.77 9.11
N LYS A 33 -9.05 5.84 8.23
CA LYS A 33 -10.20 4.96 8.42
C LYS A 33 -9.89 3.76 9.30
N ASN A 34 -8.62 3.33 9.32
CA ASN A 34 -8.14 2.21 10.12
C ASN A 34 -6.84 2.60 10.83
N ASP A 35 -6.61 2.10 12.04
CA ASP A 35 -5.36 2.39 12.77
C ASP A 35 -4.20 1.49 12.33
N ILE A 36 -4.50 0.24 12.00
CA ILE A 36 -3.51 -0.80 11.64
C ILE A 36 -4.05 -1.63 10.48
N TYR A 37 -3.19 -1.90 9.51
CA TYR A 37 -3.40 -2.93 8.51
C TYR A 37 -2.50 -4.13 8.80
N TYR A 38 -3.07 -5.34 8.78
CA TYR A 38 -2.36 -6.59 9.05
C TYR A 38 -2.85 -7.69 8.10
N SER A 39 -1.96 -8.19 7.25
CA SER A 39 -2.27 -9.28 6.31
C SER A 39 -1.02 -10.07 5.95
N THR A 40 -1.25 -11.21 5.27
CA THR A 40 -0.24 -11.85 4.43
C THR A 40 -0.72 -11.65 3.00
N GLY A 41 0.08 -10.95 2.19
CA GLY A 41 -0.25 -10.64 0.80
C GLY A 41 0.99 -10.75 -0.10
N GLY A 42 0.89 -10.21 -1.30
CA GLY A 42 1.98 -10.25 -2.26
C GLY A 42 3.19 -9.38 -1.85
N GLY A 43 4.39 -9.92 -2.06
CA GLY A 43 5.64 -9.21 -1.79
C GLY A 43 5.78 -7.90 -2.58
N PRO A 44 5.51 -7.87 -3.90
CA PRO A 44 5.55 -6.64 -4.70
C PRO A 44 4.59 -5.55 -4.19
N GLU A 45 3.38 -5.91 -3.80
CA GLU A 45 2.36 -5.01 -3.25
C GLU A 45 2.86 -4.37 -1.94
N GLY A 46 3.52 -5.16 -1.08
CA GLY A 46 4.19 -4.66 0.12
C GLY A 46 5.26 -3.60 -0.17
N VAL A 47 6.00 -3.72 -1.28
CA VAL A 47 6.98 -2.71 -1.72
C VAL A 47 6.27 -1.42 -2.16
N ILE A 48 5.15 -1.52 -2.87
CA ILE A 48 4.35 -0.37 -3.30
C ILE A 48 3.78 0.39 -2.09
N VAL A 49 3.24 -0.34 -1.11
CA VAL A 49 2.77 0.23 0.16
C VAL A 49 3.91 0.92 0.91
N ALA A 50 5.07 0.25 1.02
CA ALA A 50 6.24 0.84 1.66
C ALA A 50 6.70 2.12 0.95
N ALA A 51 6.62 2.18 -0.39
CA ALA A 51 6.96 3.37 -1.15
C ALA A 51 6.03 4.54 -0.79
N ALA A 52 4.71 4.32 -0.81
CA ALA A 52 3.73 5.32 -0.42
C ALA A 52 3.90 5.79 1.03
N LEU A 53 4.02 4.86 1.98
CA LEU A 53 4.23 5.18 3.40
C LEU A 53 5.55 5.92 3.63
N SER A 54 6.60 5.62 2.86
CA SER A 54 7.90 6.30 3.00
C SER A 54 7.84 7.77 2.56
N CYS A 55 6.95 8.10 1.61
CA CYS A 55 6.67 9.46 1.21
C CYS A 55 5.74 10.18 2.20
N TYR A 56 4.74 9.47 2.71
CA TYR A 56 3.72 10.04 3.59
C TYR A 56 4.22 10.25 5.03
N GLY A 57 5.17 9.43 5.50
CA GLY A 57 5.66 9.41 6.88
C GLY A 57 5.06 8.30 7.75
N GLY A 58 4.61 7.21 7.14
CA GLY A 58 4.07 6.04 7.84
C GLY A 58 5.11 4.98 8.22
N GLN A 59 4.65 3.85 8.73
CA GLN A 59 5.47 2.71 9.14
C GLN A 59 4.93 1.42 8.55
N ILE A 60 5.83 0.52 8.15
CA ILE A 60 5.50 -0.85 7.74
C ILE A 60 6.64 -1.78 8.11
N GLN A 61 6.29 -3.01 8.49
CA GLN A 61 7.22 -4.11 8.66
C GLN A 61 6.70 -5.33 7.90
N GLY A 62 7.56 -5.93 7.09
CA GLY A 62 7.24 -7.13 6.30
C GLY A 62 8.18 -8.28 6.58
N ARG A 63 7.74 -9.50 6.27
CA ARG A 63 8.59 -10.71 6.22
C ARG A 63 8.11 -11.58 5.07
N LEU A 64 9.06 -12.17 4.36
CA LEU A 64 8.74 -13.12 3.30
C LEU A 64 8.22 -14.42 3.90
N VAL A 65 7.06 -14.87 3.42
CA VAL A 65 6.50 -16.19 3.73
C VAL A 65 6.61 -16.99 2.45
N LEU A 66 7.56 -17.92 2.40
CA LEU A 66 7.97 -18.60 1.17
C LEU A 66 7.76 -20.11 1.28
N ASP A 67 7.27 -20.71 0.19
CA ASP A 67 7.35 -22.16 0.00
C ASP A 67 8.77 -22.62 -0.38
N ASP A 68 8.97 -23.93 -0.57
CA ASP A 68 10.30 -24.48 -0.82
C ASP A 68 10.89 -24.10 -2.19
N ASP A 69 10.06 -23.94 -3.22
CA ASP A 69 10.49 -23.52 -4.55
C ASP A 69 10.84 -22.02 -4.54
N GLU A 70 10.04 -21.21 -3.86
CA GLU A 70 10.28 -19.80 -3.65
C GLU A 70 11.56 -19.54 -2.85
N LYS A 71 11.86 -20.36 -1.84
CA LYS A 71 13.14 -20.29 -1.11
C LYS A 71 14.34 -20.51 -2.03
N VAL A 72 14.25 -21.43 -3.00
CA VAL A 72 15.33 -21.64 -3.98
C VAL A 72 15.53 -20.40 -4.85
N ARG A 73 14.44 -19.78 -5.32
CA ARG A 73 14.51 -18.52 -6.09
C ARG A 73 15.05 -17.36 -5.25
N ALA A 74 14.57 -17.21 -4.02
CA ALA A 74 15.01 -16.18 -3.08
C ALA A 74 16.51 -16.26 -2.79
N LYS A 75 17.06 -17.48 -2.61
CA LYS A 75 18.52 -17.68 -2.47
C LYS A 75 19.30 -17.19 -3.69
N LYS A 76 18.81 -17.46 -4.91
CA LYS A 76 19.43 -16.99 -6.15
C LYS A 76 19.43 -15.45 -6.26
N LEU A 77 18.44 -14.79 -5.66
CA LEU A 77 18.34 -13.34 -5.56
C LEU A 77 19.13 -12.75 -4.37
N GLY A 78 19.89 -13.58 -3.64
CA GLY A 78 20.76 -13.14 -2.54
C GLY A 78 20.08 -13.07 -1.17
N ILE A 79 18.86 -13.58 -1.02
CA ILE A 79 18.17 -13.64 0.26
C ILE A 79 18.72 -14.81 1.07
N LYS A 80 19.40 -14.51 2.18
CA LYS A 80 20.08 -15.51 3.03
C LYS A 80 19.26 -15.91 4.27
N ASN A 81 18.45 -15.00 4.80
CA ASN A 81 17.65 -15.21 5.99
C ASN A 81 16.16 -15.02 5.65
N PHE A 82 15.39 -16.11 5.64
CA PHE A 82 13.96 -16.08 5.35
C PHE A 82 13.11 -15.60 6.53
N ASP A 83 13.64 -15.66 7.75
CA ASP A 83 12.99 -15.14 8.95
C ASP A 83 13.22 -13.64 9.15
N LYS A 84 13.98 -13.01 8.26
CA LYS A 84 14.28 -11.58 8.33
C LYS A 84 12.99 -10.77 8.25
N LYS A 85 12.82 -9.88 9.22
CA LYS A 85 11.83 -8.80 9.19
C LYS A 85 12.50 -7.59 8.55
N TYR A 86 11.81 -6.96 7.61
CA TYR A 86 12.26 -5.79 6.88
C TYR A 86 11.48 -4.58 7.39
N ASN A 87 12.18 -3.57 7.90
CA ASN A 87 11.59 -2.27 8.17
C ASN A 87 11.50 -1.45 6.88
N ILE A 88 10.69 -0.38 6.88
CA ILE A 88 10.41 0.44 5.70
C ILE A 88 11.67 0.88 4.92
N ASP A 89 12.73 1.32 5.63
CA ASP A 89 13.99 1.78 5.02
C ASP A 89 14.84 0.66 4.40
N GLU A 90 14.53 -0.60 4.73
CA GLU A 90 15.13 -1.77 4.10
C GLU A 90 14.35 -2.24 2.88
N ILE A 91 13.05 -1.92 2.81
CA ILE A 91 12.16 -2.26 1.69
C ILE A 91 12.34 -1.26 0.54
N VAL A 92 12.35 0.04 0.84
CA VAL A 92 12.46 1.12 -0.16
C VAL A 92 13.60 2.06 0.21
N LYS A 93 14.48 2.33 -0.76
CA LYS A 93 15.69 3.14 -0.58
C LYS A 93 15.70 4.34 -1.52
N GLY A 94 16.38 5.39 -1.10
CA GLY A 94 16.56 6.60 -1.90
C GLY A 94 15.34 7.51 -1.90
N ASP A 95 15.26 8.34 -2.93
CA ASP A 95 14.12 9.22 -3.18
C ASP A 95 13.01 8.46 -3.91
N VAL A 96 11.76 8.75 -3.56
CA VAL A 96 10.61 7.92 -3.91
C VAL A 96 9.47 8.80 -4.38
N ILE A 97 8.88 8.40 -5.51
CA ILE A 97 7.62 8.95 -6.02
C ILE A 97 6.61 7.81 -6.06
N PHE A 98 5.42 8.06 -5.52
CA PHE A 98 4.29 7.15 -5.60
C PHE A 98 3.11 7.87 -6.27
N CYS A 99 2.48 7.22 -7.24
CA CYS A 99 1.30 7.74 -7.91
C CYS A 99 0.26 6.62 -8.05
N ALA A 100 -0.98 6.90 -7.68
CA ALA A 100 -2.11 5.98 -7.86
C ALA A 100 -3.34 6.72 -8.37
N SER A 101 -3.94 6.21 -9.45
CA SER A 101 -5.18 6.76 -10.03
C SER A 101 -6.35 5.83 -9.73
N GLY A 102 -7.49 6.40 -9.36
CA GLY A 102 -8.69 5.61 -9.09
C GLY A 102 -9.33 5.11 -10.38
N VAL A 103 -9.56 3.80 -10.47
CA VAL A 103 -10.37 3.20 -11.55
C VAL A 103 -11.84 3.28 -11.14
N THR A 104 -12.16 2.74 -9.97
CA THR A 104 -13.42 2.91 -9.24
C THR A 104 -13.21 3.85 -8.04
N ASP A 105 -14.30 4.35 -7.46
CA ASP A 105 -14.19 5.16 -6.24
C ASP A 105 -13.53 4.37 -5.11
N GLY A 106 -12.54 4.98 -4.49
CA GLY A 106 -11.80 4.42 -3.37
C GLY A 106 -11.27 5.51 -2.43
N ASP A 107 -10.78 5.08 -1.28
CA ASP A 107 -10.34 5.97 -0.20
C ASP A 107 -9.10 6.81 -0.60
N LEU A 108 -8.26 6.31 -1.52
CA LEU A 108 -7.04 7.00 -1.98
C LEU A 108 -7.28 8.01 -3.11
N ALA A 109 -8.15 7.67 -4.06
CA ALA A 109 -8.43 8.47 -5.23
C ALA A 109 -9.84 8.14 -5.75
N LYS A 110 -10.53 9.16 -6.25
CA LYS A 110 -11.82 8.98 -6.92
C LYS A 110 -11.66 8.17 -8.20
N GLY A 111 -12.68 7.38 -8.52
CA GLY A 111 -12.76 6.63 -9.76
C GLY A 111 -12.82 7.52 -10.99
N VAL A 112 -12.69 6.90 -12.15
CA VAL A 112 -12.82 7.63 -13.43
C VAL A 112 -14.26 8.14 -13.57
N GLU A 113 -14.41 9.45 -13.71
CA GLU A 113 -15.70 10.11 -13.88
C GLU A 113 -15.95 10.38 -15.36
N ASN A 114 -17.08 9.89 -15.89
CA ASN A 114 -17.51 10.13 -17.28
C ASN A 114 -18.35 11.41 -17.34
N LEU A 115 -17.82 12.44 -18.00
CA LEU A 115 -18.44 13.77 -18.11
C LEU A 115 -19.16 13.98 -19.46
N GLY A 116 -19.46 12.91 -20.20
CA GLY A 116 -20.08 12.99 -21.52
C GLY A 116 -19.06 12.88 -22.65
N ASN A 117 -18.43 13.98 -23.07
CA ASN A 117 -17.36 13.97 -24.11
C ASN A 117 -15.95 13.86 -23.53
N GLU A 118 -15.84 13.84 -22.20
CA GLU A 118 -14.58 13.85 -21.47
C GLU A 118 -14.57 12.80 -20.36
N TYR A 119 -13.37 12.41 -19.94
CA TYR A 119 -13.11 11.64 -18.74
C TYR A 119 -12.30 12.46 -17.76
N LYS A 120 -12.72 12.49 -16.49
CA LYS A 120 -11.92 13.05 -15.41
C LYS A 120 -11.28 11.92 -14.62
N VAL A 121 -9.95 11.96 -14.53
CA VAL A 121 -9.13 10.99 -13.80
C VAL A 121 -8.52 11.69 -12.59
N THR A 122 -8.61 11.06 -11.43
CA THR A 122 -8.00 11.57 -10.19
C THR A 122 -6.82 10.70 -9.79
N THR A 123 -5.69 11.34 -9.51
CA THR A 123 -4.44 10.71 -9.10
C THR A 123 -3.99 11.24 -7.74
N PHE A 124 -3.68 10.35 -6.83
CA PHE A 124 -2.96 10.64 -5.60
C PHE A 124 -1.46 10.50 -5.84
N ALA A 125 -0.70 11.57 -5.61
CA ALA A 125 0.72 11.67 -5.90
C ALA A 125 1.51 12.08 -4.65
N LEU A 126 2.56 11.31 -4.38
CA LEU A 126 3.46 11.51 -3.25
C LEU A 126 4.91 11.62 -3.72
N HIS A 127 5.69 12.49 -3.08
CA HIS A 127 7.14 12.58 -3.31
C HIS A 127 7.88 12.77 -1.99
N LYS A 128 8.80 11.86 -1.68
CA LYS A 128 9.53 11.82 -0.41
C LYS A 128 10.42 13.06 -0.19
N SER A 129 11.37 13.34 -1.08
CA SER A 129 12.31 14.46 -0.89
C SER A 129 11.62 15.83 -0.91
N GLN A 130 10.64 16.01 -1.80
CA GLN A 130 9.89 17.26 -1.93
C GLN A 130 8.73 17.38 -0.93
N LYS A 131 8.47 16.35 -0.11
CA LYS A 131 7.34 16.29 0.84
C LYS A 131 6.00 16.60 0.18
N ILE A 132 5.80 16.11 -1.05
CA ILE A 132 4.55 16.30 -1.77
C ILE A 132 3.57 15.24 -1.30
N ILE A 133 2.38 15.69 -0.91
CA ILE A 133 1.19 14.88 -0.69
C ILE A 133 0.07 15.60 -1.40
N LYS A 134 -0.32 15.15 -2.60
CA LYS A 134 -1.24 15.89 -3.45
C LYS A 134 -2.20 15.00 -4.22
N THR A 135 -3.44 15.45 -4.31
CA THR A 135 -4.42 14.90 -5.26
C THR A 135 -4.48 15.81 -6.49
N VAL A 136 -4.37 15.22 -7.67
CA VAL A 136 -4.40 15.90 -8.97
C VAL A 136 -5.54 15.31 -9.79
N SER A 137 -6.34 16.16 -10.43
CA SER A 137 -7.37 15.72 -11.38
C SER A 137 -7.08 16.28 -12.77
N ASN A 138 -7.15 15.42 -13.78
CA ASN A 138 -6.98 15.78 -15.19
C ASN A 138 -8.24 15.41 -15.98
N ILE A 139 -8.56 16.19 -17.01
CA ILE A 139 -9.67 15.97 -17.93
C ILE A 139 -9.09 15.57 -19.29
N TYR A 140 -9.62 14.49 -19.87
CA TYR A 140 -9.21 13.94 -21.16
C TYR A 140 -10.41 13.85 -22.09
N ASN A 141 -10.25 14.31 -23.34
CA ASN A 141 -11.26 14.10 -24.38
C ASN A 141 -11.34 12.61 -24.76
N LYS A 142 -12.54 12.16 -25.12
CA LYS A 142 -12.78 10.80 -25.64
C LYS A 142 -12.16 10.56 -27.01
#